data_AF-A0A1R3FS84-F1
#
_entry.id   AF-A0A1R3FS84-F1
#
_cell.length_a   1.000
_cell.length_b   1.000
_cell.length_c   1.000
_cell.angle_alpha   90.00
_cell.angle_beta   90.00
_cell.angle_gamma   90.00
#
_symmetry.space_group_name_H-M   'P 1'
#
loop_
_entity.id
_entity.type
_entity.pdbx_description
1 polymer ?
#
loop_
_entity_poly.entity_id
_entity_poly.type
_entity_poly.pdbx_seq_one_letter_code
_entity_poly.pdbx_strand_id
1 'polypeptide(L)'
;MHKHIQASASKSLALKVTALALVGSISLIGPYIYQEEERRRTTEQSSNSTDQFGDLTVSSSTPNFAAIEDVNEKKDTFFSFLRPSINIENKRITKERAFLTKLDESGLSNIDSEDSSYAKRLGKLYSLPVPSEGIDQAWLTEMLNRVNVLPEALVLTQAANESAWGTSRFATKANNYFGHWCYTKGCGLVPLQRNEGSSHEVATFSSSQESVHRYFMNLNRNRAYSDLRAIRAKLAAQGDDILTTETATELTNGLLKYSERGSDYVTDLQAMIRHNKVYWQK
;
A
#
# COMPACT_ATOMS: atom_id res chain seq x y z
N MET A 1 -41.00 69.22 9.12
CA MET A 1 -41.99 68.16 8.82
C MET A 1 -41.39 67.21 7.79
N HIS A 2 -41.20 65.96 8.22
CA HIS A 2 -41.13 64.71 7.46
C HIS A 2 -40.52 64.72 6.05
N LYS A 3 -39.29 64.18 5.94
CA LYS A 3 -38.87 63.39 4.77
C LYS A 3 -38.68 61.94 5.21
N HIS A 4 -39.41 61.06 4.54
CA HIS A 4 -39.44 59.62 4.71
C HIS A 4 -38.06 58.99 4.46
N ILE A 5 -37.68 58.10 5.38
CA ILE A 5 -36.59 57.14 5.26
C ILE A 5 -37.16 55.89 4.60
N GLN A 6 -36.58 55.46 3.48
CA GLN A 6 -36.86 54.17 2.86
C GLN A 6 -35.64 53.27 3.00
N ALA A 7 -35.92 52.06 3.48
CA ALA A 7 -34.97 51.02 3.82
C ALA A 7 -34.25 50.44 2.60
N SER A 8 -32.97 50.09 2.78
CA SER A 8 -32.24 49.15 1.93
C SER A 8 -31.56 48.14 2.84
N ALA A 9 -31.93 46.87 2.65
CA ALA A 9 -31.54 45.75 3.48
C ALA A 9 -30.08 45.33 3.22
N SER A 10 -29.36 45.17 4.32
CA SER A 10 -28.04 44.56 4.40
C SER A 10 -28.04 43.11 3.92
N LYS A 11 -27.17 42.77 2.96
CA LYS A 11 -26.67 41.40 2.78
C LYS A 11 -25.14 41.44 2.76
N SER A 12 -24.58 41.04 3.89
CA SER A 12 -23.17 40.70 4.07
C SER A 12 -22.84 39.46 3.22
N LEU A 13 -21.93 39.60 2.26
CA LEU A 13 -21.36 38.49 1.51
C LEU A 13 -20.02 38.12 2.14
N ALA A 14 -20.07 37.30 3.19
CA ALA A 14 -18.91 36.57 3.67
C ALA A 14 -18.66 35.38 2.73
N LEU A 15 -17.69 35.49 1.82
CA LEU A 15 -17.18 34.33 1.10
C LEU A 15 -15.76 34.00 1.58
N LYS A 16 -15.69 32.79 2.13
CA LYS A 16 -14.62 32.19 2.91
C LYS A 16 -13.33 32.09 2.09
N VAL A 17 -12.24 32.54 2.71
CA VAL A 17 -10.86 32.23 2.32
C VAL A 17 -10.66 30.71 2.44
N THR A 18 -10.53 30.01 1.32
CA THR A 18 -10.05 28.63 1.30
C THR A 18 -8.53 28.62 1.47
N ALA A 19 -8.09 28.41 2.70
CA ALA A 19 -6.75 27.96 3.02
C ALA A 19 -6.79 26.46 3.33
N LEU A 20 -6.07 25.66 2.55
CA LEU A 20 -4.91 24.87 2.99
C LEU A 20 -4.58 23.81 1.92
N ALA A 21 -3.60 24.15 1.09
CA ALA A 21 -2.77 23.16 0.43
C ALA A 21 -1.89 22.51 1.51
N LEU A 22 -2.23 21.29 1.94
CA LEU A 22 -1.29 20.45 2.68
C LEU A 22 -0.55 19.57 1.68
N VAL A 23 0.69 20.00 1.47
CA VAL A 23 1.77 19.37 0.72
C VAL A 23 1.85 17.88 1.06
N GLY A 24 1.42 17.03 0.12
CA GLY A 24 1.80 15.62 0.10
C GLY A 24 3.24 15.50 -0.36
N SER A 25 4.19 15.76 0.53
CA SER A 25 5.59 15.46 0.29
C SER A 25 5.70 13.95 0.12
N ILE A 26 5.97 13.50 -1.10
CA ILE A 26 6.51 12.16 -1.34
C ILE A 26 7.81 12.13 -0.55
N SER A 27 7.79 11.52 0.63
CA SER A 27 9.01 11.24 1.38
C SER A 27 9.84 10.30 0.51
N LEU A 28 10.78 10.86 -0.25
CA LEU A 28 11.89 10.16 -0.90
C LEU A 28 12.71 9.33 0.12
N ILE A 29 12.50 9.61 1.41
CA ILE A 29 12.99 8.86 2.55
C ILE A 29 12.53 7.39 2.51
N GLY A 30 11.35 7.05 1.99
CA GLY A 30 10.90 5.65 1.92
C GLY A 30 11.79 4.77 1.03
N PRO A 31 11.94 5.08 -0.28
CA PRO A 31 12.87 4.38 -1.15
C PRO A 31 14.34 4.57 -0.75
N TYR A 32 14.72 5.74 -0.21
CA TYR A 32 16.08 5.99 0.24
C TYR A 32 16.44 5.16 1.49
N ILE A 33 15.57 5.11 2.51
CA ILE A 33 15.76 4.22 3.68
C ILE A 33 15.75 2.77 3.23
N TYR A 34 14.86 2.35 2.33
CA TYR A 34 14.89 1.00 1.79
C TYR A 34 16.24 0.69 1.12
N GLN A 35 16.76 1.60 0.29
CA GLN A 35 18.03 1.41 -0.41
C GLN A 35 19.26 1.51 0.52
N GLU A 36 19.19 2.34 1.56
CA GLU A 36 20.21 2.48 2.61
C GLU A 36 20.21 1.27 3.55
N GLU A 37 19.04 0.72 3.87
CA GLU A 37 18.84 -0.45 4.72
C GLU A 37 19.20 -1.73 3.95
N GLU A 38 18.92 -1.81 2.65
CA GLU A 38 19.51 -2.79 1.72
C GLU A 38 21.03 -2.67 1.70
N ARG A 39 21.59 -1.47 1.50
CA ARG A 39 23.05 -1.26 1.44
C ARG A 39 23.73 -1.62 2.76
N ARG A 40 23.11 -1.26 3.91
CA ARG A 40 23.57 -1.67 5.25
C ARG A 40 23.47 -3.19 5.42
N ARG A 41 22.36 -3.81 5.02
CA ARG A 41 22.20 -5.27 5.04
C ARG A 41 23.20 -5.98 4.13
N THR A 42 23.49 -5.51 2.92
CA THR A 42 24.52 -6.12 2.05
C THR A 42 25.92 -6.00 2.67
N THR A 43 26.19 -4.88 3.36
CA THR A 43 27.48 -4.63 4.03
C THR A 43 27.63 -5.48 5.30
N GLU A 44 26.54 -5.70 6.06
CA GLU A 44 26.52 -6.56 7.25
C GLU A 44 26.41 -8.06 6.90
N GLN A 45 25.63 -8.44 5.88
CA GLN A 45 25.47 -9.83 5.38
C GLN A 45 26.72 -10.39 4.71
N SER A 46 27.61 -9.54 4.17
CA SER A 46 28.90 -10.00 3.63
C SER A 46 29.78 -10.66 4.71
N SER A 47 29.43 -10.56 6.01
CA SER A 47 30.18 -11.18 7.08
C SER A 47 29.52 -12.38 7.77
N ASN A 48 28.20 -12.67 7.62
CA ASN A 48 27.63 -13.77 8.43
C ASN A 48 26.22 -14.36 8.11
N SER A 49 25.62 -14.26 6.92
CA SER A 49 24.37 -15.02 6.67
C SER A 49 24.04 -15.31 5.21
N THR A 50 24.44 -16.50 4.76
CA THR A 50 24.02 -17.10 3.48
C THR A 50 22.62 -17.74 3.52
N ASP A 51 21.89 -17.67 4.63
CA ASP A 51 20.71 -18.52 4.80
C ASP A 51 19.60 -17.79 5.56
N GLN A 52 18.72 -17.04 4.86
CA GLN A 52 17.41 -16.54 5.37
C GLN A 52 16.48 -15.89 4.30
N PHE A 53 16.86 -15.89 3.02
CA PHE A 53 15.98 -15.55 1.89
C PHE A 53 15.87 -16.70 0.88
N GLY A 54 15.87 -17.94 1.38
CA GLY A 54 15.84 -19.16 0.56
C GLY A 54 14.91 -19.04 -0.65
N ASP A 55 15.51 -19.11 -1.83
CA ASP A 55 14.92 -19.25 -3.16
C ASP A 55 13.89 -18.20 -3.64
N LEU A 56 13.71 -17.07 -2.95
CA LEU A 56 12.85 -15.99 -3.45
C LEU A 56 13.62 -15.11 -4.44
N THR A 57 13.77 -15.59 -5.67
CA THR A 57 14.36 -14.82 -6.76
C THR A 57 13.29 -13.94 -7.42
N VAL A 58 13.48 -12.61 -7.39
CA VAL A 58 12.65 -11.69 -8.19
C VAL A 58 13.18 -11.73 -9.62
N SER A 59 12.32 -12.02 -10.59
CA SER A 59 12.71 -12.03 -12.00
C SER A 59 13.28 -10.66 -12.39
N SER A 60 14.47 -10.67 -13.01
CA SER A 60 15.12 -9.47 -13.51
C SER A 60 14.48 -8.93 -14.80
N SER A 61 13.71 -9.77 -15.51
CA SER A 61 13.00 -9.40 -16.72
C SER A 61 11.49 -9.63 -16.59
N THR A 62 10.71 -8.68 -17.10
CA THR A 62 9.24 -8.78 -17.13
C THR A 62 8.81 -9.63 -18.33
N PRO A 63 7.99 -10.67 -18.15
CA PRO A 63 7.46 -11.45 -19.25
C PRO A 63 6.65 -10.60 -20.23
N ASN A 64 6.70 -10.92 -21.52
CA ASN A 64 5.81 -10.30 -22.50
C ASN A 64 4.42 -10.95 -22.43
N PHE A 65 3.61 -10.56 -21.44
CA PHE A 65 2.27 -11.12 -21.22
C PHE A 65 1.33 -10.98 -22.44
N ALA A 66 1.56 -9.98 -23.30
CA ALA A 66 0.78 -9.76 -24.51
C ALA A 66 1.04 -10.83 -25.59
N ALA A 67 2.21 -11.48 -25.57
CA ALA A 67 2.57 -12.55 -26.50
C ALA A 67 2.04 -13.94 -26.09
N ILE A 68 1.47 -14.08 -24.88
CA ILE A 68 0.90 -15.33 -24.39
C ILE A 68 -0.56 -15.41 -24.85
N GLU A 69 -0.88 -16.36 -25.72
CA GLU A 69 -2.24 -16.51 -26.27
C GLU A 69 -3.16 -17.26 -25.32
N ASP A 70 -2.69 -18.36 -24.72
CA ASP A 70 -3.49 -19.14 -23.78
C ASP A 70 -3.77 -18.34 -22.51
N VAL A 71 -5.06 -18.24 -22.16
CA VAL A 71 -5.50 -17.44 -21.02
C VAL A 71 -4.99 -18.04 -19.71
N ASN A 72 -4.97 -19.36 -19.56
CA ASN A 72 -4.57 -19.98 -18.31
C ASN A 72 -3.06 -19.88 -18.10
N GLU A 73 -2.26 -20.05 -19.16
CA GLU A 73 -0.81 -19.84 -19.17
C GLU A 73 -0.48 -18.38 -18.84
N LYS A 74 -1.22 -17.41 -19.40
CA LYS A 74 -1.03 -15.98 -19.10
C LYS A 74 -1.28 -15.68 -17.63
N LYS A 75 -2.38 -16.18 -17.07
CA LYS A 75 -2.71 -16.02 -15.65
C LYS A 75 -1.62 -16.65 -14.78
N ASP A 76 -1.19 -17.87 -15.11
CA ASP A 76 -0.16 -18.57 -14.34
C ASP A 76 1.20 -17.85 -14.38
N THR A 77 1.60 -17.40 -15.55
CA THR A 77 2.84 -16.63 -15.76
C THR A 77 2.78 -15.30 -15.01
N PHE A 78 1.65 -14.59 -15.07
CA PHE A 78 1.45 -13.32 -14.37
C PHE A 78 1.53 -13.49 -12.85
N PHE A 79 0.84 -14.48 -12.30
CA PHE A 79 0.87 -14.75 -10.86
C PHE A 79 2.25 -15.20 -10.39
N SER A 80 2.88 -16.12 -11.13
CA SER A 80 4.23 -16.61 -10.81
C SER A 80 5.27 -15.48 -10.86
N PHE A 81 5.11 -14.51 -11.76
CA PHE A 81 5.99 -13.35 -11.85
C PHE A 81 5.90 -12.42 -10.63
N LEU A 82 4.71 -12.17 -10.08
CA LEU A 82 4.53 -11.24 -8.95
C LEU A 82 4.67 -11.90 -7.57
N ARG A 83 4.40 -13.20 -7.46
CA ARG A 83 4.40 -13.95 -6.19
C ARG A 83 5.69 -13.81 -5.37
N PRO A 84 6.91 -13.89 -5.94
CA PRO A 84 8.13 -13.67 -5.18
C PRO A 84 8.16 -12.30 -4.48
N SER A 85 7.73 -11.24 -5.17
CA SER A 85 7.69 -9.90 -4.60
C SER A 85 6.68 -9.74 -3.47
N ILE A 86 5.53 -10.40 -3.58
CA ILE A 86 4.50 -10.44 -2.54
C ILE A 86 5.04 -11.16 -1.31
N ASN A 87 5.71 -12.30 -1.50
CA ASN A 87 6.30 -13.09 -0.42
C ASN A 87 7.41 -12.31 0.30
N ILE A 88 8.22 -11.54 -0.43
CA ILE A 88 9.23 -10.65 0.15
C ILE A 88 8.57 -9.58 1.03
N GLU A 89 7.52 -8.91 0.56
CA GLU A 89 6.84 -7.88 1.34
C GLU A 89 6.14 -8.44 2.58
N ASN A 90 5.46 -9.58 2.47
CA ASN A 90 4.86 -10.26 3.62
C ASN A 90 5.93 -10.69 4.63
N LYS A 91 7.06 -11.25 4.19
CA LYS A 91 8.19 -11.58 5.08
C LYS A 91 8.76 -10.35 5.78
N ARG A 92 8.93 -9.22 5.06
CA ARG A 92 9.37 -7.95 5.65
C ARG A 92 8.42 -7.51 6.75
N ILE A 93 7.13 -7.48 6.46
CA ILE A 93 6.09 -7.03 7.40
C ILE A 93 6.01 -7.96 8.62
N THR A 94 6.12 -9.27 8.44
CA THR A 94 6.15 -10.22 9.57
C THR A 94 7.32 -9.92 10.52
N LYS A 95 8.51 -9.59 10.00
CA LYS A 95 9.67 -9.21 10.83
C LYS A 95 9.41 -7.90 11.58
N GLU A 96 8.86 -6.89 10.91
CA GLU A 96 8.50 -5.61 11.54
C GLU A 96 7.42 -5.80 12.62
N ARG A 97 6.45 -6.67 12.38
CA ARG A 97 5.39 -7.00 13.32
C ARG A 97 5.93 -7.74 14.55
N ALA A 98 6.82 -8.71 14.36
CA ALA A 98 7.45 -9.43 15.46
C ALA A 98 8.19 -8.49 16.42
N PHE A 99 8.85 -7.46 15.88
CA PHE A 99 9.44 -6.40 16.71
C PHE A 99 8.39 -5.65 17.54
N LEU A 100 7.28 -5.23 16.93
CA LEU A 100 6.20 -4.53 17.65
C LEU A 100 5.54 -5.42 18.71
N THR A 101 5.34 -6.70 18.42
CA THR A 101 4.82 -7.68 19.39
C THR A 101 5.79 -7.89 20.55
N LYS A 102 7.11 -7.98 20.29
CA LYS A 102 8.13 -8.03 21.35
C LYS A 102 8.01 -6.81 22.28
N LEU A 103 7.81 -5.61 21.73
CA LEU A 103 7.62 -4.40 22.54
C LEU A 103 6.37 -4.45 23.41
N ASP A 104 5.27 -4.99 22.87
CA ASP A 104 4.01 -5.16 23.60
C ASP A 104 4.19 -6.15 24.77
N GLU A 105 4.83 -7.28 24.52
CA GLU A 105 5.07 -8.34 25.50
C GLU A 105 6.09 -7.96 26.59
N SER A 106 7.13 -7.21 26.22
CA SER A 106 8.20 -6.79 27.15
C SER A 106 7.79 -5.61 28.04
N GLY A 107 6.70 -4.92 27.67
CA GLY A 107 6.25 -3.69 28.31
C GLY A 107 7.04 -2.44 27.87
N LEU A 108 6.39 -1.28 27.98
CA LEU A 108 6.89 -0.02 27.42
C LEU A 108 7.73 0.81 28.41
N SER A 109 8.00 0.30 29.61
CA SER A 109 8.67 1.04 30.69
C SER A 109 10.18 1.18 30.51
N ASN A 110 10.83 0.27 29.77
CA ASN A 110 12.29 0.26 29.59
C ASN A 110 12.68 -0.09 28.15
N ILE A 111 12.18 0.68 27.18
CA ILE A 111 12.57 0.53 25.77
C ILE A 111 13.99 1.08 25.59
N ASP A 112 14.91 0.25 25.11
CA ASP A 112 16.27 0.67 24.84
C ASP A 112 16.37 1.64 23.65
N SER A 113 17.56 2.23 23.45
CA SER A 113 17.77 3.25 22.42
C SER A 113 17.70 2.70 20.99
N GLU A 114 18.00 1.41 20.79
CA GLU A 114 17.96 0.76 19.49
C GLU A 114 16.51 0.47 19.10
N ASP A 115 15.74 -0.14 20.00
CA ASP A 115 14.32 -0.41 19.85
C ASP A 115 13.55 0.92 19.67
N SER A 116 13.85 1.96 20.46
CA SER A 116 13.27 3.30 20.29
C SER A 116 13.57 3.90 18.92
N SER A 117 14.81 3.75 18.44
CA SER A 117 15.22 4.25 17.13
C SER A 117 14.52 3.49 16.00
N TYR A 118 14.35 2.18 16.13
CA TYR A 118 13.66 1.38 15.12
C TYR A 118 12.16 1.66 15.09
N ALA A 119 11.51 1.79 16.25
CA ALA A 119 10.11 2.21 16.36
C ALA A 119 9.86 3.58 15.70
N LYS A 120 10.76 4.55 15.88
CA LYS A 120 10.69 5.86 15.20
C LYS A 120 10.80 5.73 13.68
N ARG A 121 11.68 4.85 13.17
CA ARG A 121 11.79 4.56 11.73
C ARG A 121 10.51 3.94 11.18
N LEU A 122 9.95 2.94 11.87
CA LEU A 122 8.69 2.30 11.49
C LEU A 122 7.52 3.30 11.52
N GLY A 123 7.42 4.12 12.57
CA GLY A 123 6.39 5.15 12.67
C GLY A 123 6.43 6.12 11.48
N LYS A 124 7.63 6.53 11.04
CA LYS A 124 7.77 7.34 9.82
C LYS A 124 7.34 6.57 8.56
N LEU A 125 7.79 5.32 8.42
CA LEU A 125 7.50 4.48 7.26
C LEU A 125 5.98 4.23 7.06
N TYR A 126 5.28 3.96 8.16
CA TYR A 126 3.83 3.71 8.23
C TYR A 126 3.00 4.96 8.50
N SER A 127 3.59 6.16 8.36
CA SER A 127 2.88 7.45 8.51
C SER A 127 2.11 7.57 9.83
N LEU A 128 2.73 7.10 10.91
CA LEU A 128 2.29 7.21 12.30
C LEU A 128 3.51 7.47 13.20
N PRO A 129 4.05 8.71 13.22
CA PRO A 129 5.21 9.04 14.05
C PRO A 129 4.98 8.72 15.54
N VAL A 130 6.06 8.35 16.24
CA VAL A 130 6.03 8.17 17.70
C VAL A 130 5.69 9.52 18.37
N PRO A 131 4.79 9.56 19.36
CA PRO A 131 4.49 10.76 20.14
C PRO A 131 5.72 11.40 20.79
N SER A 132 5.64 12.70 21.11
CA SER A 132 6.72 13.42 21.80
C SER A 132 7.02 12.85 23.19
N GLU A 133 6.00 12.31 23.84
CA GLU A 133 6.04 11.73 25.18
C GLU A 133 6.66 10.32 25.18
N GLY A 134 6.88 9.73 24.00
CA GLY A 134 7.44 8.40 23.83
C GLY A 134 6.47 7.42 23.19
N ILE A 135 6.87 6.15 23.19
CA ILE A 135 6.04 5.04 22.69
C ILE A 135 5.02 4.70 23.78
N ASP A 136 3.73 4.79 23.44
CA ASP A 136 2.63 4.42 24.32
C ASP A 136 1.78 3.28 23.73
N GLN A 137 0.86 2.75 24.54
CA GLN A 137 0.03 1.62 24.14
C GLN A 137 -0.90 1.96 22.98
N ALA A 138 -1.35 3.22 22.88
CA ALA A 138 -2.25 3.66 21.82
C ALA A 138 -1.52 3.67 20.46
N TRP A 139 -0.30 4.23 20.43
CA TRP A 139 0.57 4.18 19.26
C TRP A 139 0.90 2.75 18.87
N LEU A 140 1.27 1.90 19.84
CA LEU A 140 1.63 0.51 19.56
C LEU A 140 0.47 -0.28 18.97
N THR A 141 -0.73 -0.07 19.53
CA THR A 141 -1.97 -0.71 19.04
C THR A 141 -2.26 -0.31 17.60
N GLU A 142 -2.20 0.98 17.26
CA GLU A 142 -2.43 1.43 15.88
C GLU A 142 -1.27 1.03 14.95
N MET A 143 -0.03 0.95 15.43
CA MET A 143 1.09 0.40 14.66
C MET A 143 0.87 -1.07 14.33
N LEU A 144 0.45 -1.90 15.29
CA LEU A 144 0.09 -3.29 15.04
C LEU A 144 -1.11 -3.40 14.08
N ASN A 145 -2.03 -2.45 14.05
CA ASN A 145 -3.10 -2.42 13.06
C ASN A 145 -2.58 -2.15 11.62
N ARG A 146 -1.56 -1.27 11.50
CA ARG A 146 -0.92 -0.89 10.23
C ARG A 146 0.07 -1.93 9.71
N VAL A 147 0.95 -2.42 10.57
CA VAL A 147 2.04 -3.35 10.25
C VAL A 147 1.51 -4.78 10.26
N ASN A 148 0.82 -5.14 9.19
CA ASN A 148 0.26 -6.48 9.05
C ASN A 148 0.23 -6.92 7.58
N VAL A 149 0.29 -8.24 7.39
CA VAL A 149 0.41 -8.89 6.09
C VAL A 149 -0.85 -8.70 5.25
N LEU A 150 -0.73 -8.99 3.95
CA LEU A 150 -1.86 -9.05 3.02
C LEU A 150 -1.90 -10.43 2.36
N PRO A 151 -3.08 -11.06 2.25
CA PRO A 151 -3.21 -12.34 1.59
C PRO A 151 -2.86 -12.20 0.10
N GLU A 152 -2.13 -13.21 -0.42
CA GLU A 152 -1.65 -13.20 -1.80
C GLU A 152 -2.79 -13.04 -2.81
N ALA A 153 -3.91 -13.76 -2.61
CA ALA A 153 -5.06 -13.72 -3.50
C ALA A 153 -5.63 -12.29 -3.67
N LEU A 154 -5.62 -11.47 -2.61
CA LEU A 154 -6.05 -10.07 -2.68
C LEU A 154 -5.09 -9.26 -3.58
N VAL A 155 -3.79 -9.35 -3.29
CA VAL A 155 -2.75 -8.59 -3.98
C VAL A 155 -2.70 -8.95 -5.46
N LEU A 156 -2.67 -10.25 -5.79
CA LEU A 156 -2.63 -10.75 -7.16
C LEU A 156 -3.89 -10.41 -7.95
N THR A 157 -5.07 -10.50 -7.31
CA THR A 157 -6.33 -10.15 -7.98
C THR A 157 -6.38 -8.66 -8.33
N GLN A 158 -6.00 -7.78 -7.38
CA GLN A 158 -5.91 -6.35 -7.68
C GLN A 158 -4.87 -6.07 -8.76
N ALA A 159 -3.68 -6.66 -8.67
CA ALA A 159 -2.66 -6.51 -9.71
C ALA A 159 -3.19 -6.93 -11.09
N ALA A 160 -3.87 -8.07 -11.19
CA ALA A 160 -4.44 -8.56 -12.45
C ALA A 160 -5.51 -7.61 -13.00
N ASN A 161 -6.40 -7.11 -12.14
CA ASN A 161 -7.46 -6.18 -12.51
C ASN A 161 -6.90 -4.84 -13.00
N GLU A 162 -6.00 -4.21 -12.23
CA GLU A 162 -5.45 -2.88 -12.52
C GLU A 162 -4.52 -2.88 -13.73
N SER A 163 -3.80 -4.00 -13.96
CA SER A 163 -2.79 -4.08 -15.02
C SER A 163 -3.27 -4.77 -16.30
N ALA A 164 -4.52 -5.22 -16.34
CA ALA A 164 -5.04 -6.12 -17.38
C ALA A 164 -4.12 -7.34 -17.57
N TRP A 165 -3.86 -8.08 -16.48
CA TRP A 165 -2.94 -9.23 -16.47
C TRP A 165 -1.54 -8.90 -16.98
N GLY A 166 -1.02 -7.73 -16.60
CA GLY A 166 0.31 -7.24 -16.97
C GLY A 166 0.43 -6.65 -18.37
N THR A 167 -0.64 -6.63 -19.17
CA THR A 167 -0.58 -6.16 -20.57
C THR A 167 -0.75 -4.66 -20.73
N SER A 168 -1.23 -3.95 -19.70
CA SER A 168 -1.45 -2.50 -19.79
C SER A 168 -0.16 -1.74 -20.10
N ARG A 169 -0.31 -0.57 -20.76
CA ARG A 169 0.82 0.36 -21.01
C ARG A 169 1.55 0.74 -19.72
N PHE A 170 0.83 0.92 -18.61
CA PHE A 170 1.42 1.34 -17.34
C PHE A 170 2.20 0.20 -16.67
N ALA A 171 1.72 -1.04 -16.77
CA ALA A 171 2.49 -2.19 -16.31
C ALA A 171 3.76 -2.39 -17.13
N THR A 172 3.63 -2.42 -18.46
CA THR A 172 4.75 -2.70 -19.39
C THR A 172 5.81 -1.59 -19.44
N LYS A 173 5.43 -0.31 -19.34
CA LYS A 173 6.37 0.81 -19.46
C LYS A 173 6.79 1.44 -18.13
N ALA A 174 6.04 1.20 -17.07
CA ALA A 174 6.25 1.88 -15.78
C ALA A 174 6.30 0.91 -14.59
N ASN A 175 6.25 -0.40 -14.81
CA ASN A 175 6.12 -1.41 -13.75
C ASN A 175 4.95 -1.12 -12.80
N ASN A 176 3.92 -0.38 -13.22
CA ASN A 176 2.81 0.01 -12.35
C ASN A 176 1.67 -0.98 -12.50
N TYR A 177 1.68 -2.01 -11.65
CA TYR A 177 0.72 -3.11 -11.69
C TYR A 177 -0.57 -2.81 -10.92
N PHE A 178 -0.61 -1.68 -10.18
CA PHE A 178 -1.66 -1.37 -9.22
C PHE A 178 -2.35 -0.02 -9.47
N GLY A 179 -2.04 0.65 -10.59
CA GLY A 179 -2.67 1.91 -10.97
C GLY A 179 -2.30 3.09 -10.05
N HIS A 180 -1.10 3.08 -9.46
CA HIS A 180 -0.69 4.14 -8.53
C HIS A 180 -0.53 5.50 -9.22
N TRP A 181 -1.32 6.48 -8.77
CA TRP A 181 -1.15 7.87 -9.14
C TRP A 181 0.01 8.53 -8.39
N CYS A 182 0.63 9.51 -9.02
CA CYS A 182 1.56 10.43 -8.40
C CYS A 182 1.27 11.87 -8.88
N TYR A 183 1.56 12.86 -8.04
CA TYR A 183 1.07 14.23 -8.20
C TYR A 183 2.19 15.26 -8.42
N THR A 184 3.41 14.77 -8.62
CA THR A 184 4.58 15.60 -8.95
C THR A 184 4.83 15.52 -10.44
N LYS A 185 4.91 16.65 -11.16
CA LYS A 185 5.19 16.61 -12.60
C LYS A 185 6.47 15.82 -12.91
N GLY A 186 6.38 14.85 -13.83
CA GLY A 186 7.49 13.97 -14.22
C GLY A 186 7.73 12.78 -13.28
N CYS A 187 6.83 12.51 -12.34
CA CYS A 187 6.91 11.32 -11.48
C CYS A 187 6.53 10.02 -12.19
N GLY A 188 5.93 10.10 -13.38
CA GLY A 188 5.59 8.89 -14.13
C GLY A 188 5.05 9.16 -15.54
N LEU A 189 4.14 8.28 -15.97
CA LEU A 189 3.53 8.32 -17.29
C LEU A 189 2.25 9.16 -17.28
N VAL A 190 2.17 10.13 -18.18
CA VAL A 190 0.94 10.87 -18.42
C VAL A 190 -0.11 9.94 -19.06
N PRO A 191 -1.35 9.90 -18.54
CA PRO A 191 -2.47 9.22 -19.20
C PRO A 191 -2.74 9.80 -20.59
N LEU A 192 -3.06 8.94 -21.56
CA LEU A 192 -3.37 9.38 -22.93
C LEU A 192 -4.68 10.17 -23.00
N GLN A 193 -5.64 9.81 -22.14
CA GLN A 193 -6.90 10.51 -21.96
C GLN A 193 -6.90 11.07 -20.55
N ARG A 194 -6.65 12.38 -20.43
CA ARG A 194 -6.64 13.09 -19.16
C ARG A 194 -7.80 14.07 -19.16
N ASN A 195 -8.63 14.01 -18.12
CA ASN A 195 -9.66 15.03 -17.90
C ASN A 195 -9.00 16.41 -17.76
N GLU A 196 -9.60 17.44 -18.37
CA GLU A 196 -9.11 18.81 -18.20
C GLU A 196 -8.98 19.16 -16.71
N GLY A 197 -7.86 19.77 -16.34
CA GLY A 197 -7.57 20.17 -14.95
C GLY A 197 -6.94 19.10 -14.06
N SER A 198 -6.85 17.83 -14.49
CA SER A 198 -6.08 16.83 -13.73
C SER A 198 -4.58 17.11 -13.81
N SER A 199 -3.86 16.96 -12.70
CA SER A 199 -2.39 17.12 -12.60
C SER A 199 -1.65 15.83 -12.21
N HIS A 200 -2.38 14.73 -11.98
CA HIS A 200 -1.80 13.42 -11.66
C HIS A 200 -1.19 12.70 -12.88
N GLU A 201 -0.10 11.98 -12.66
CA GLU A 201 0.53 11.04 -13.57
C GLU A 201 0.43 9.62 -12.98
N VAL A 202 0.64 8.59 -13.79
CA VAL A 202 0.74 7.21 -13.30
C VAL A 202 2.19 6.94 -12.93
N ALA A 203 2.47 6.67 -11.65
CA ALA A 203 3.81 6.51 -11.13
C ALA A 203 4.63 5.47 -11.92
N THR A 204 5.91 5.77 -12.12
CA THR A 204 6.88 4.82 -12.68
C THR A 204 7.70 4.21 -11.56
N PHE A 205 7.89 2.89 -11.62
CA PHE A 205 8.70 2.14 -10.67
C PHE A 205 9.88 1.47 -11.37
N SER A 206 10.98 1.34 -10.63
CA SER A 206 12.21 0.71 -11.09
C SER A 206 12.04 -0.80 -11.33
N SER A 207 11.09 -1.44 -10.65
CA SER A 207 10.87 -2.89 -10.71
C SER A 207 9.44 -3.28 -10.29
N SER A 208 9.06 -4.53 -10.56
CA SER A 208 7.85 -5.15 -9.99
C SER A 208 7.90 -5.16 -8.45
N GLN A 209 9.07 -5.41 -7.86
CA GLN A 209 9.27 -5.34 -6.41
C GLN A 209 8.89 -3.96 -5.84
N GLU A 210 9.36 -2.88 -6.45
CA GLU A 210 9.01 -1.53 -5.99
C GLU A 210 7.50 -1.27 -6.12
N SER A 211 6.88 -1.74 -7.20
CA SER A 211 5.42 -1.66 -7.41
C SER A 211 4.65 -2.33 -6.28
N VAL A 212 5.00 -3.58 -5.96
CA VAL A 212 4.37 -4.37 -4.89
C VAL A 212 4.62 -3.72 -3.53
N HIS A 213 5.85 -3.28 -3.26
CA HIS A 213 6.18 -2.55 -2.03
C HIS A 213 5.29 -1.30 -1.84
N ARG A 214 5.13 -0.48 -2.88
CA ARG A 214 4.30 0.73 -2.83
C ARG A 214 2.83 0.41 -2.57
N TYR A 215 2.33 -0.65 -3.18
CA TYR A 215 0.98 -1.14 -2.95
C TYR A 215 0.75 -1.58 -1.51
N PHE A 216 1.64 -2.43 -0.98
CA PHE A 216 1.59 -2.88 0.42
C PHE A 216 1.59 -1.71 1.39
N MET A 217 2.52 -0.77 1.22
CA MET A 217 2.61 0.41 2.07
C MET A 217 1.38 1.30 1.94
N ASN A 218 0.79 1.44 0.75
CA ASN A 218 -0.42 2.23 0.55
C ASN A 218 -1.59 1.67 1.39
N LEU A 219 -1.90 0.37 1.28
CA LEU A 219 -2.99 -0.24 2.06
C LEU A 219 -2.71 -0.22 3.57
N ASN A 220 -1.46 -0.41 3.96
CA ASN A 220 -1.08 -0.46 5.37
C ASN A 220 -0.99 0.90 6.06
N ARG A 221 -0.84 2.02 5.34
CA ARG A 221 -0.65 3.34 5.98
C ARG A 221 -1.64 4.42 5.58
N ASN A 222 -2.25 4.34 4.40
CA ASN A 222 -3.13 5.39 3.93
C ASN A 222 -4.46 5.36 4.70
N ARG A 223 -4.95 6.54 5.11
CA ARG A 223 -6.22 6.68 5.84
C ARG A 223 -7.42 6.21 5.03
N ALA A 224 -7.35 6.24 3.70
CA ALA A 224 -8.42 5.74 2.84
C ALA A 224 -8.73 4.25 3.06
N TYR A 225 -7.77 3.46 3.56
CA TYR A 225 -7.90 2.02 3.80
C TYR A 225 -7.97 1.67 5.29
N SER A 226 -8.43 2.60 6.14
CA SER A 226 -8.72 2.30 7.55
C SER A 226 -9.69 1.13 7.71
N ASP A 227 -10.68 1.05 6.83
CA ASP A 227 -11.75 0.06 6.92
C ASP A 227 -11.22 -1.34 6.58
N LEU A 228 -10.33 -1.45 5.58
CA LEU A 228 -9.60 -2.69 5.29
C LEU A 228 -8.80 -3.16 6.52
N ARG A 229 -8.07 -2.25 7.17
CA ARG A 229 -7.29 -2.60 8.38
C ARG A 229 -8.20 -3.00 9.55
N ALA A 230 -9.34 -2.34 9.72
CA ALA A 230 -10.32 -2.69 10.75
C ALA A 230 -10.93 -4.09 10.52
N ILE A 231 -11.28 -4.43 9.27
CA ILE A 231 -11.74 -5.79 8.92
C ILE A 231 -10.64 -6.81 9.24
N ARG A 232 -9.39 -6.54 8.83
CA ARG A 232 -8.24 -7.40 9.10
C ARG A 232 -8.02 -7.61 10.61
N ALA A 233 -8.12 -6.55 11.41
CA ALA A 233 -7.97 -6.62 12.86
C ALA A 233 -9.10 -7.44 13.51
N LYS A 234 -10.34 -7.29 13.03
CA LYS A 234 -11.49 -8.07 13.49
C LYS A 234 -11.28 -9.57 13.23
N LEU A 235 -10.90 -9.94 12.02
CA LEU A 235 -10.61 -11.34 11.64
C LEU A 235 -9.48 -11.93 12.50
N ALA A 236 -8.39 -11.18 12.68
CA ALA A 236 -7.29 -11.60 13.56
C ALA A 236 -7.75 -11.85 15.01
N ALA A 237 -8.60 -10.97 15.56
CA ALA A 237 -9.16 -11.13 16.90
C ALA A 237 -10.11 -12.33 17.03
N GLN A 238 -10.68 -12.80 15.91
CA GLN A 238 -11.51 -14.00 15.85
C GLN A 238 -10.69 -15.30 15.70
N GLY A 239 -9.37 -15.18 15.49
CA GLY A 239 -8.47 -16.31 15.28
C GLY A 239 -8.36 -16.76 13.83
N ASP A 240 -8.90 -15.98 12.88
CA ASP A 240 -8.81 -16.29 11.46
C ASP A 240 -7.39 -16.09 10.92
N ASP A 241 -6.95 -16.97 10.02
CA ASP A 241 -5.68 -16.80 9.31
C ASP A 241 -5.82 -15.70 8.24
N ILE A 242 -4.96 -14.68 8.37
CA ILE A 242 -4.96 -13.48 7.55
C ILE A 242 -4.51 -13.74 6.11
N LEU A 243 -3.78 -14.82 5.87
CA LEU A 243 -3.22 -15.14 4.54
C LEU A 243 -4.16 -16.00 3.68
N THR A 244 -5.34 -16.36 4.18
CA THR A 244 -6.32 -17.19 3.47
C THR A 244 -7.06 -16.47 2.35
N THR A 245 -7.69 -17.24 1.47
CA THR A 245 -8.53 -16.72 0.37
C THR A 245 -9.85 -16.13 0.90
N GLU A 246 -10.35 -16.69 2.00
CA GLU A 246 -11.52 -16.21 2.73
C GLU A 246 -11.24 -14.83 3.29
N THR A 247 -10.12 -14.65 4.01
CA THR A 247 -9.69 -13.33 4.46
C THR A 247 -9.48 -12.38 3.29
N ALA A 248 -8.86 -12.82 2.19
CA ALA A 248 -8.70 -11.99 0.99
C ALA A 248 -10.05 -11.44 0.49
N THR A 249 -11.08 -12.30 0.45
CA THR A 249 -12.43 -11.93 0.04
C THR A 249 -13.03 -10.89 0.99
N GLU A 250 -12.93 -11.10 2.31
CA GLU A 250 -13.43 -10.16 3.30
C GLU A 250 -12.74 -8.79 3.25
N LEU A 251 -11.42 -8.75 3.06
CA LEU A 251 -10.66 -7.51 2.97
C LEU A 251 -11.05 -6.65 1.76
N THR A 252 -11.62 -7.24 0.70
CA THR A 252 -12.12 -6.46 -0.44
C THR A 252 -13.18 -5.43 -0.04
N ASN A 253 -13.97 -5.71 1.00
CA ASN A 253 -14.99 -4.79 1.49
C ASN A 253 -14.41 -3.47 2.02
N GLY A 254 -13.12 -3.46 2.38
CA GLY A 254 -12.39 -2.26 2.79
C GLY A 254 -11.80 -1.43 1.64
N LEU A 255 -12.05 -1.79 0.37
CA LEU A 255 -11.44 -1.17 -0.81
C LEU A 255 -12.36 -0.22 -1.58
N LEU A 256 -13.48 0.20 -1.01
CA LEU A 256 -14.43 1.11 -1.66
C LEU A 256 -13.77 2.40 -2.20
N LYS A 257 -12.73 2.89 -1.52
CA LYS A 257 -12.00 4.12 -1.92
C LYS A 257 -10.82 3.85 -2.86
N TYR A 258 -10.56 2.60 -3.23
CA TYR A 258 -9.49 2.25 -4.16
C TYR A 258 -9.85 2.65 -5.60
N SER A 259 -11.13 2.52 -5.96
CA SER A 259 -11.65 2.80 -7.28
C SER A 259 -12.84 3.74 -7.22
N GLU A 260 -12.96 4.63 -8.20
CA GLU A 260 -14.14 5.49 -8.39
C GLU A 260 -15.43 4.67 -8.59
N ARG A 261 -15.30 3.40 -9.00
CA ARG A 261 -16.40 2.44 -9.16
C ARG A 261 -16.97 1.93 -7.83
N GLY A 262 -16.31 2.18 -6.70
CA GLY A 262 -16.83 1.85 -5.37
C GLY A 262 -17.20 0.37 -5.19
N SER A 263 -18.48 0.07 -4.93
CA SER A 263 -18.98 -1.28 -4.67
C SER A 263 -18.85 -2.23 -5.86
N ASP A 264 -18.94 -1.73 -7.08
CA ASP A 264 -18.84 -2.57 -8.29
C ASP A 264 -17.42 -3.11 -8.43
N TYR A 265 -16.43 -2.30 -8.07
CA TYR A 265 -15.04 -2.74 -7.98
C TYR A 265 -14.85 -3.87 -6.98
N VAL A 266 -15.42 -3.73 -5.78
CA VAL A 266 -15.37 -4.78 -4.75
C VAL A 266 -15.99 -6.09 -5.26
N THR A 267 -17.15 -5.99 -5.92
CA THR A 267 -17.85 -7.15 -6.49
C THR A 267 -17.00 -7.87 -7.54
N ASP A 268 -16.33 -7.11 -8.42
CA ASP A 268 -15.42 -7.67 -9.43
C ASP A 268 -14.24 -8.39 -8.78
N LEU A 269 -13.60 -7.80 -7.77
CA LEU A 269 -12.49 -8.44 -7.07
C LEU A 269 -12.92 -9.76 -6.43
N GLN A 270 -14.07 -9.79 -5.76
CA GLN A 270 -14.60 -11.01 -5.15
C GLN A 270 -14.90 -12.08 -6.21
N ALA A 271 -15.45 -11.69 -7.36
CA ALA A 271 -15.67 -12.60 -8.49
C ALA A 271 -14.36 -13.16 -9.05
N MET A 272 -13.34 -12.32 -9.20
CA MET A 272 -12.02 -12.73 -9.67
C MET A 272 -11.32 -13.66 -8.67
N ILE A 273 -11.40 -13.39 -7.36
CA ILE A 273 -10.86 -14.28 -6.32
C ILE A 273 -11.51 -15.67 -6.44
N ARG A 274 -12.83 -15.75 -6.55
CA ARG A 274 -13.56 -17.02 -6.70
C ARG A 274 -13.21 -17.76 -7.99
N HIS A 275 -13.16 -17.04 -9.11
CA HIS A 275 -12.92 -17.64 -10.43
C HIS A 275 -11.49 -18.17 -10.58
N ASN A 276 -10.51 -17.50 -9.95
CA ASN A 276 -9.10 -17.88 -10.03
C ASN A 276 -8.65 -18.80 -8.88
N LYS A 277 -9.57 -19.48 -8.19
CA LYS A 277 -9.28 -20.36 -7.04
C LYS A 277 -8.17 -21.38 -7.26
N VAL A 278 -8.01 -21.85 -8.50
CA VAL A 278 -7.00 -22.86 -8.88
C VAL A 278 -5.56 -22.34 -8.74
N TYR A 279 -5.36 -21.03 -8.64
CA TYR A 279 -4.05 -20.40 -8.55
C TYR A 279 -3.61 -20.08 -7.12
N TRP A 280 -4.52 -20.19 -6.13
CA TRP A 280 -4.24 -19.86 -4.72
C TRP A 280 -3.69 -21.04 -3.92
N GLN A 281 -3.88 -22.27 -4.40
CA GLN A 281 -3.47 -23.51 -3.74
C GLN A 281 -2.11 -24.03 -4.23
N LYS A 282 -1.27 -23.15 -4.79
CA LYS A 282 0.05 -23.52 -5.33
C LYS A 282 1.16 -23.25 -4.33
#